data_AF-A0A652M2M6-F1
#
_entry.id   AF-A0A652M2M6-F1
#
_cell.length_a   1.000
_cell.length_b   1.000
_cell.length_c   1.000
_cell.angle_alpha   90.00
_cell.angle_beta   90.00
_cell.angle_gamma   90.00
#
_symmetry.space_group_name_H-M   'P 1'
#
loop_
_entity.id
_entity.type
_entity.pdbx_description
1 polymer ?
#
loop_
_entity_poly.entity_id
_entity_poly.type
_entity_poly.pdbx_seq_one_letter_code
_entity_poly.pdbx_strand_id
1 'polypeptide(L)'
;LSLAALPPVVDVDTAARTVRVAGGVRYAELARRVHEHGLALHNMASLPHISVAGSVATGTHGSGIGNGSLASAVREVELVTADGSVLAIGRGDAGFDGAVTSLGALGVVTALTLDLEPDFGVSQHVFTELPEDGLDFEAVAAAAYSVSLFTDWRRPGFRQAWLKRRTDQPAADFPWGTPATEAVHPVPGMPAGNCTRQFGVPGPWHERLPHFRAEFTPSSGSELQSEYLLPRADAAEALRALDGVRGAVAPLLQICEVRTVAADRQWLSPAYGRDTVALHFTWVEGR
;
A
#
# COMPACT_ATOMS: atom_id res chain seq x y z
N LEU A 1 3.20 -1.74 26.37
CA LEU A 1 4.16 -2.82 26.05
C LEU A 1 4.59 -2.70 24.58
N SER A 2 5.72 -3.28 24.18
CA SER A 2 6.15 -3.35 22.77
C SER A 2 6.86 -4.69 22.51
N LEU A 3 6.78 -5.18 21.27
CA LEU A 3 7.46 -6.40 20.82
C LEU A 3 8.91 -6.16 20.37
N ALA A 4 9.39 -4.90 20.38
CA ALA A 4 10.70 -4.53 19.86
C ALA A 4 11.89 -5.23 20.54
N ALA A 5 11.70 -5.75 21.76
CA ALA A 5 12.74 -6.49 22.49
C ALA A 5 12.70 -8.02 22.24
N LEU A 6 11.69 -8.52 21.52
CA LEU A 6 11.61 -9.93 21.14
C LEU A 6 12.43 -10.19 19.86
N PRO A 7 12.94 -11.42 19.67
CA PRO A 7 13.67 -11.76 18.45
C PRO A 7 12.83 -11.50 17.18
N PRO A 8 13.38 -10.79 16.16
CA PRO A 8 12.67 -10.49 14.91
C PRO A 8 12.68 -11.71 13.97
N VAL A 9 11.97 -12.77 14.34
CA VAL A 9 11.94 -14.00 13.56
C VAL A 9 11.25 -13.77 12.21
N VAL A 10 11.90 -14.20 11.13
CA VAL A 10 11.35 -14.29 9.77
C VAL A 10 11.73 -15.64 9.19
N ASP A 11 10.79 -16.58 9.24
CA ASP A 11 10.98 -17.98 8.88
C ASP A 11 10.20 -18.33 7.61
N VAL A 12 10.93 -18.65 6.54
CA VAL A 12 10.36 -18.83 5.19
C VAL A 12 10.34 -20.32 4.85
N ASP A 13 9.14 -20.84 4.58
CA ASP A 13 8.94 -22.16 4.00
C ASP A 13 8.74 -22.01 2.49
N THR A 14 9.76 -22.37 1.72
CA THR A 14 9.73 -22.28 0.25
C THR A 14 8.84 -23.32 -0.41
N ALA A 15 8.63 -24.47 0.23
CA ALA A 15 7.77 -25.52 -0.28
C ALA A 15 6.29 -25.15 -0.10
N ALA A 16 5.94 -24.63 1.08
CA ALA A 16 4.59 -24.15 1.37
C ALA A 16 4.29 -22.76 0.79
N ARG A 17 5.34 -22.01 0.38
CA ARG A 17 5.27 -20.59 0.00
C ARG A 17 4.62 -19.75 1.07
N THR A 18 5.13 -19.87 2.29
CA THR A 18 4.67 -19.09 3.43
C THR A 18 5.83 -18.50 4.19
N VAL A 19 5.58 -17.42 4.91
CA VAL A 19 6.51 -16.86 5.89
C VAL A 19 5.81 -16.68 7.22
N ARG A 20 6.39 -17.25 8.28
CA ARG A 20 6.02 -16.94 9.66
C ARG A 20 6.92 -15.81 10.15
N VAL A 21 6.30 -14.72 10.60
CA VAL A 21 6.98 -13.48 10.96
C VAL A 21 6.53 -12.99 12.32
N ALA A 22 7.48 -12.55 13.15
CA ALA A 22 7.17 -11.91 14.42
C ALA A 22 6.44 -10.56 14.19
N GLY A 23 5.41 -10.26 14.98
CA GLY A 23 4.51 -9.13 14.73
C GLY A 23 5.19 -7.75 14.70
N GLY A 24 6.33 -7.61 15.40
CA GLY A 24 7.14 -6.40 15.44
C GLY A 24 8.09 -6.20 14.25
N VAL A 25 8.29 -7.20 13.39
CA VAL A 25 9.13 -7.10 12.19
C VAL A 25 8.54 -6.07 11.25
N ARG A 26 9.40 -5.30 10.57
CA ARG A 26 9.01 -4.30 9.58
C ARG A 26 8.97 -4.90 8.17
N TYR A 27 8.11 -4.36 7.31
CA TYR A 27 7.99 -4.85 5.93
C TYR A 27 9.29 -4.80 5.12
N ALA A 28 10.17 -3.82 5.35
CA ALA A 28 11.48 -3.74 4.71
C ALA A 28 12.34 -5.00 4.96
N GLU A 29 12.36 -5.48 6.21
CA GLU A 29 13.12 -6.66 6.62
C GLU A 29 12.46 -7.94 6.10
N LEU A 30 11.14 -8.04 6.26
CA LEU A 30 10.35 -9.16 5.75
C LEU A 30 10.56 -9.33 4.24
N ALA A 31 10.43 -8.26 3.47
CA ALA A 31 10.50 -8.29 2.02
C ALA A 31 11.88 -8.72 1.51
N ARG A 32 12.95 -8.18 2.11
CA ARG A 32 14.33 -8.61 1.78
C ARG A 32 14.51 -10.11 2.01
N ARG A 33 14.07 -10.61 3.17
CA ARG A 33 14.21 -12.03 3.53
C ARG A 33 13.41 -12.94 2.60
N VAL A 34 12.17 -12.57 2.29
CA VAL A 34 11.31 -13.31 1.36
C VAL A 34 11.92 -13.34 -0.05
N HIS A 35 12.45 -12.21 -0.52
CA HIS A 35 13.12 -12.12 -1.82
C HIS A 35 14.38 -12.99 -1.91
N GLU A 36 15.19 -13.08 -0.85
CA GLU A 36 16.37 -13.98 -0.78
C GLU A 36 16.01 -15.46 -1.01
N HIS A 37 14.77 -15.83 -0.76
CA HIS A 37 14.24 -17.18 -0.98
C HIS A 37 13.51 -17.36 -2.32
N GLY A 38 13.58 -16.38 -3.23
CA GLY A 38 12.94 -16.44 -4.56
C GLY A 38 11.42 -16.34 -4.49
N LEU A 39 10.90 -15.67 -3.47
CA LEU A 39 9.47 -15.44 -3.24
C LEU A 39 9.17 -13.94 -3.12
N ALA A 40 7.88 -13.61 -3.12
CA ALA A 40 7.39 -12.25 -3.02
C ALA A 40 6.09 -12.14 -2.22
N LEU A 41 5.86 -10.94 -1.66
CA LEU A 41 4.52 -10.49 -1.27
C LEU A 41 3.82 -9.92 -2.50
N HIS A 42 2.49 -10.06 -2.56
CA HIS A 42 1.70 -9.49 -3.67
C HIS A 42 1.70 -7.96 -3.64
N ASN A 43 1.71 -7.34 -2.46
CA ASN A 43 1.60 -5.88 -2.34
C ASN A 43 2.45 -5.30 -1.19
N MET A 44 2.71 -3.99 -1.23
CA MET A 44 3.39 -3.24 -0.17
C MET A 44 2.78 -1.84 -0.01
N ALA A 45 2.87 -1.29 1.21
CA ALA A 45 2.55 0.11 1.47
C ALA A 45 3.61 1.06 0.85
N SER A 46 3.30 2.36 0.83
CA SER A 46 4.21 3.40 0.31
C SER A 46 5.56 3.45 1.03
N LEU A 47 5.56 3.28 2.36
CA LEU A 47 6.73 3.24 3.24
C LEU A 47 6.92 1.83 3.84
N PRO A 48 8.10 1.21 3.70
CA PRO A 48 8.33 -0.17 4.15
C PRO A 48 8.73 -0.28 5.64
N HIS A 49 8.81 0.84 6.38
CA HIS A 49 9.30 0.88 7.78
C HIS A 49 8.23 0.67 8.86
N ILE A 50 7.06 0.17 8.48
CA ILE A 50 5.93 -0.11 9.38
C ILE A 50 5.93 -1.59 9.81
N SER A 51 5.52 -1.87 11.05
CA SER A 51 5.45 -3.23 11.59
C SER A 51 4.36 -4.05 10.90
N VAL A 52 4.58 -5.35 10.66
CA VAL A 52 3.59 -6.23 10.02
C VAL A 52 2.28 -6.26 10.80
N ALA A 53 2.31 -6.54 12.11
CA ALA A 53 1.10 -6.62 12.94
C ALA A 53 0.33 -5.28 12.95
N GLY A 54 1.03 -4.17 13.17
CA GLY A 54 0.40 -2.85 13.19
C GLY A 54 -0.24 -2.46 11.84
N SER A 55 0.36 -2.85 10.72
CA SER A 55 -0.16 -2.53 9.39
C SER A 55 -1.46 -3.27 9.09
N VAL A 56 -1.49 -4.59 9.35
CA VAL A 56 -2.68 -5.40 9.07
C VAL A 56 -3.81 -5.14 10.05
N ALA A 57 -3.49 -4.69 11.28
CA ALA A 57 -4.48 -4.35 12.30
C ALA A 57 -5.41 -3.21 11.89
N THR A 58 -4.97 -2.30 11.02
CA THR A 58 -5.70 -1.09 10.59
C THR A 58 -6.14 -1.11 9.13
N GLY A 59 -5.93 -2.22 8.42
CA GLY A 59 -6.34 -2.36 7.02
C GLY A 59 -5.39 -1.68 6.02
N THR A 60 -4.10 -1.58 6.33
CA THR A 60 -3.10 -0.97 5.44
C THR A 60 -3.07 -1.69 4.08
N HIS A 61 -2.88 -0.93 3.01
CA HIS A 61 -2.88 -1.42 1.63
C HIS A 61 -1.87 -0.67 0.75
N GLY A 62 -1.51 -1.30 -0.38
CA GLY A 62 -0.86 -0.63 -1.51
C GLY A 62 -1.91 -0.09 -2.49
N SER A 63 -1.68 -0.30 -3.80
CA SER A 63 -2.67 -0.02 -4.85
C SER A 63 -2.78 -1.21 -5.84
N GLY A 64 -3.72 -1.12 -6.76
CA GLY A 64 -3.98 -2.08 -7.85
C GLY A 64 -5.40 -2.66 -7.79
N ILE A 65 -6.09 -2.66 -8.93
CA ILE A 65 -7.52 -3.03 -9.00
C ILE A 65 -7.79 -4.49 -8.57
N GLY A 66 -6.79 -5.36 -8.72
CA GLY A 66 -6.86 -6.77 -8.32
C GLY A 66 -6.07 -7.11 -7.05
N ASN A 67 -5.44 -6.11 -6.42
CA ASN A 67 -4.59 -6.34 -5.25
C ASN A 67 -5.39 -6.10 -3.97
N GLY A 68 -5.46 -7.12 -3.11
CA GLY A 68 -6.04 -6.99 -1.77
C GLY A 68 -5.16 -6.12 -0.85
N SER A 69 -5.70 -5.85 0.34
CA SER A 69 -4.96 -5.22 1.45
C SER A 69 -3.74 -6.05 1.86
N LEU A 70 -2.89 -5.52 2.73
CA LEU A 70 -1.78 -6.32 3.27
C LEU A 70 -2.27 -7.45 4.17
N ALA A 71 -3.45 -7.31 4.78
CA ALA A 71 -4.07 -8.33 5.61
C ALA A 71 -4.55 -9.54 4.79
N SER A 72 -4.83 -9.37 3.49
CA SER A 72 -5.34 -10.45 2.64
C SER A 72 -4.34 -11.59 2.42
N ALA A 73 -3.04 -11.32 2.60
CA ALA A 73 -1.99 -12.34 2.55
C ALA A 73 -1.89 -13.17 3.84
N VAL A 74 -2.45 -12.69 4.95
CA VAL A 74 -2.36 -13.40 6.23
C VAL A 74 -3.22 -14.66 6.17
N ARG A 75 -2.64 -15.79 6.58
CA ARG A 75 -3.32 -17.08 6.69
C ARG A 75 -3.48 -17.57 8.12
N GLU A 76 -2.72 -17.02 9.06
CA GLU A 76 -2.78 -17.37 10.48
C GLU A 76 -2.24 -16.22 11.34
N VAL A 77 -2.80 -16.04 12.53
CA VAL A 77 -2.29 -15.13 13.56
C VAL A 77 -2.12 -15.86 14.89
N GLU A 78 -1.05 -15.53 15.60
CA GLU A 78 -0.80 -15.94 16.98
C GLU A 78 -0.93 -14.74 17.91
N LEU A 79 -1.77 -14.86 18.93
CA LEU A 79 -2.15 -13.79 19.85
C LEU A 79 -1.89 -14.22 21.29
N VAL A 80 -1.34 -13.32 22.11
CA VAL A 80 -1.45 -13.43 23.58
C VAL A 80 -2.73 -12.71 24.00
N THR A 81 -3.65 -13.46 24.59
CA THR A 81 -4.98 -12.95 24.99
C THR A 81 -4.93 -12.32 26.39
N ALA A 82 -6.08 -11.82 26.86
CA ALA A 82 -6.18 -11.04 28.10
C ALA A 82 -5.73 -11.80 29.37
N ASP A 83 -5.85 -13.13 29.39
CA ASP A 83 -5.41 -13.96 30.52
C ASP A 83 -3.94 -14.45 30.41
N GLY A 84 -3.26 -14.05 29.33
CA GLY A 84 -1.88 -14.45 29.04
C GLY A 84 -1.75 -15.77 28.26
N SER A 85 -2.84 -16.45 27.93
CA SER A 85 -2.83 -17.64 27.07
C SER A 85 -2.52 -17.27 25.62
N VAL A 86 -1.97 -18.24 24.88
CA VAL A 86 -1.70 -18.11 23.44
C VAL A 86 -2.83 -18.73 22.64
N LEU A 87 -3.37 -17.98 21.69
CA LEU A 87 -4.35 -18.42 20.71
C LEU A 87 -3.75 -18.33 19.31
N ALA A 88 -3.81 -19.42 18.56
CA ALA A 88 -3.56 -19.43 17.12
C ALA A 88 -4.90 -19.59 16.39
N ILE A 89 -5.15 -18.77 15.38
CA ILE A 89 -6.36 -18.84 14.55
C ILE A 89 -5.98 -18.66 13.08
N GLY A 90 -6.43 -19.61 12.26
CA GLY A 90 -6.07 -19.73 10.85
C GLY A 90 -7.25 -19.53 9.90
N ARG A 91 -6.95 -19.27 8.63
CA ARG A 91 -7.94 -19.14 7.57
C ARG A 91 -8.78 -20.41 7.48
N GLY A 92 -10.09 -20.26 7.62
CA GLY A 92 -11.05 -21.37 7.66
C GLY A 92 -11.63 -21.63 9.06
N ASP A 93 -10.94 -21.18 10.11
CA ASP A 93 -11.46 -21.23 11.46
C ASP A 93 -12.58 -20.19 11.67
N ALA A 94 -13.51 -20.52 12.56
CA ALA A 94 -14.54 -19.59 12.97
C ALA A 94 -13.92 -18.36 13.64
N GLY A 95 -14.17 -17.17 13.08
CA GLY A 95 -13.68 -15.90 13.60
C GLY A 95 -12.39 -15.37 12.97
N PHE A 96 -11.75 -16.11 12.06
CA PHE A 96 -10.52 -15.65 11.39
C PHE A 96 -10.72 -14.34 10.61
N ASP A 97 -11.87 -14.19 9.96
CA ASP A 97 -12.22 -12.98 9.20
C ASP A 97 -12.41 -11.75 10.12
N GLY A 98 -12.39 -11.90 11.45
CA GLY A 98 -12.33 -10.80 12.42
C GLY A 98 -11.00 -10.71 13.19
N ALA A 99 -10.03 -11.58 12.91
CA ALA A 99 -8.84 -11.75 13.75
C ALA A 99 -7.62 -10.93 13.31
N VAL A 100 -7.49 -10.65 12.00
CA VAL A 100 -6.30 -9.99 11.43
C VAL A 100 -6.42 -8.48 11.53
N THR A 101 -7.45 -7.90 10.89
CA THR A 101 -7.76 -6.47 11.00
C THR A 101 -8.69 -6.25 12.18
N SER A 102 -8.09 -6.15 13.37
CA SER A 102 -8.80 -6.18 14.65
C SER A 102 -8.54 -4.95 15.53
N LEU A 103 -7.82 -3.94 15.01
CA LEU A 103 -7.43 -2.73 15.75
C LEU A 103 -6.67 -3.02 17.07
N GLY A 104 -6.08 -4.21 17.19
CA GLY A 104 -5.42 -4.69 18.41
C GLY A 104 -6.37 -5.07 19.55
N ALA A 105 -7.68 -5.22 19.28
CA ALA A 105 -8.70 -5.43 20.30
C ALA A 105 -8.74 -6.86 20.87
N LEU A 106 -8.10 -7.83 20.21
CA LEU A 106 -8.18 -9.25 20.57
C LEU A 106 -7.01 -9.75 21.42
N GLY A 107 -5.96 -8.92 21.58
CA GLY A 107 -4.73 -9.29 22.26
C GLY A 107 -3.49 -8.80 21.52
N VAL A 108 -2.33 -9.26 21.97
CA VAL A 108 -1.04 -8.90 21.38
C VAL A 108 -0.69 -9.91 20.29
N VAL A 109 -0.71 -9.50 19.02
CA VAL A 109 -0.27 -10.34 17.89
C VAL A 109 1.24 -10.54 17.98
N THR A 110 1.69 -11.72 18.38
CA THR A 110 3.11 -12.04 18.51
C THR A 110 3.72 -12.56 17.23
N ALA A 111 2.95 -13.28 16.41
CA ALA A 111 3.37 -13.76 15.09
C ALA A 111 2.20 -13.82 14.09
N LEU A 112 2.55 -13.77 12.81
CA LEU A 112 1.63 -13.97 11.70
C LEU A 112 2.27 -14.91 10.69
N THR A 113 1.45 -15.71 10.01
CA THR A 113 1.88 -16.46 8.83
C THR A 113 1.23 -15.84 7.60
N LEU A 114 2.03 -15.52 6.58
CA LEU A 114 1.58 -14.92 5.32
C LEU A 114 1.83 -15.88 4.16
N ASP A 115 0.89 -15.93 3.21
CA ASP A 115 1.06 -16.56 1.91
C ASP A 115 2.01 -15.72 1.02
N LEU A 116 2.81 -16.41 0.21
CA LEU A 116 3.78 -15.83 -0.71
C LEU A 116 3.54 -16.32 -2.14
N GLU A 117 4.04 -15.55 -3.11
CA GLU A 117 4.06 -15.95 -4.52
C GLU A 117 5.50 -16.05 -5.05
N PRO A 118 5.74 -16.65 -6.23
CA PRO A 118 7.07 -16.62 -6.85
C PRO A 118 7.59 -15.19 -7.03
N ASP A 119 8.91 -15.01 -6.87
CA ASP A 119 9.55 -13.72 -7.09
C ASP A 119 9.23 -13.14 -8.49
N PHE A 120 9.09 -11.82 -8.55
CA PHE A 120 8.77 -11.12 -9.80
C PHE A 120 9.47 -9.78 -9.92
N GLY A 121 9.75 -9.41 -11.18
CA GLY A 121 10.29 -8.12 -11.54
C GLY A 121 9.19 -7.08 -11.73
N VAL A 122 9.50 -5.83 -11.39
CA VAL A 122 8.62 -4.67 -11.58
C VAL A 122 9.42 -3.53 -12.22
N SER A 123 8.75 -2.75 -13.06
CA SER A 123 9.24 -1.48 -13.60
C SER A 123 8.29 -0.35 -13.20
N GLN A 124 8.81 0.79 -12.78
CA GLN A 124 8.01 1.95 -12.39
C GLN A 124 8.11 3.04 -13.46
N HIS A 125 6.97 3.41 -14.02
CA HIS A 125 6.81 4.45 -15.03
C HIS A 125 6.00 5.59 -14.41
N VAL A 126 6.44 6.82 -14.60
CA VAL A 126 5.75 8.00 -14.07
C VAL A 126 5.32 8.86 -15.25
N PHE A 127 4.08 9.31 -15.21
CA PHE A 127 3.51 10.29 -16.13
C PHE A 127 3.10 11.54 -15.34
N THR A 128 3.16 12.70 -15.97
CA THR A 128 2.77 13.99 -15.41
C THR A 128 1.63 14.60 -16.20
N GLU A 129 0.91 15.49 -15.54
CA GLU A 129 -0.22 16.27 -16.11
C GLU A 129 -1.26 15.40 -16.81
N LEU A 130 -2.15 14.81 -16.01
CA LEU A 130 -3.32 14.10 -16.49
C LEU A 130 -4.53 15.03 -16.37
N PRO A 131 -5.03 15.60 -17.47
CA PRO A 131 -6.24 16.41 -17.45
C PRO A 131 -7.43 15.59 -16.96
N GLU A 132 -8.38 16.26 -16.29
CA GLU A 132 -9.62 15.61 -15.85
C GLU A 132 -10.55 15.30 -17.04
N ASP A 133 -10.56 16.17 -18.05
CA ASP A 133 -11.43 16.02 -19.21
C ASP A 133 -11.07 14.75 -20.01
N GLY A 134 -12.05 13.88 -20.19
CA GLY A 134 -11.87 12.60 -20.87
C GLY A 134 -11.06 11.53 -20.12
N LEU A 135 -10.76 11.75 -18.82
CA LEU A 135 -10.06 10.74 -18.01
C LEU A 135 -10.97 9.57 -17.66
N ASP A 136 -10.68 8.40 -18.23
CA ASP A 136 -11.31 7.14 -17.82
C ASP A 136 -10.56 6.59 -16.60
N PHE A 137 -11.12 6.83 -15.40
CA PHE A 137 -10.51 6.39 -14.15
C PHE A 137 -10.27 4.87 -14.10
N GLU A 138 -11.22 4.08 -14.59
CA GLU A 138 -11.11 2.62 -14.51
C GLU A 138 -9.99 2.12 -15.43
N ALA A 139 -9.92 2.62 -16.66
CA ALA A 139 -8.84 2.29 -17.60
C ALA A 139 -7.47 2.73 -17.06
N VAL A 140 -7.39 3.91 -16.44
CA VAL A 140 -6.16 4.44 -15.83
C VAL A 140 -5.73 3.57 -14.64
N ALA A 141 -6.64 3.25 -13.73
CA ALA A 141 -6.34 2.44 -12.55
C ALA A 141 -5.94 1.00 -12.91
N ALA A 142 -6.45 0.48 -14.03
CA ALA A 142 -6.14 -0.85 -14.57
C ALA A 142 -4.84 -0.91 -15.41
N ALA A 143 -4.20 0.22 -15.72
CA ALA A 143 -3.12 0.29 -16.70
C ALA A 143 -1.81 -0.42 -16.28
N ALA A 144 -1.66 -0.75 -15.00
CA ALA A 144 -0.52 -1.50 -14.48
C ALA A 144 -0.93 -2.34 -13.26
N TYR A 145 -0.02 -3.18 -12.78
CA TYR A 145 -0.24 -4.01 -11.59
C TYR A 145 -0.61 -3.17 -10.35
N SER A 146 -0.02 -1.99 -10.20
CA SER A 146 -0.40 -0.99 -9.20
C SER A 146 -0.29 0.40 -9.81
N VAL A 147 -1.35 1.19 -9.68
CA VAL A 147 -1.41 2.59 -10.16
C VAL A 147 -1.76 3.52 -9.00
N SER A 148 -1.03 4.61 -8.86
CA SER A 148 -1.35 5.71 -7.95
C SER A 148 -1.46 7.02 -8.72
N LEU A 149 -2.51 7.80 -8.45
CA LEU A 149 -2.67 9.15 -9.00
C LEU A 149 -2.42 10.18 -7.92
N PHE A 150 -1.68 11.24 -8.23
CA PHE A 150 -1.34 12.29 -7.28
C PHE A 150 -1.86 13.64 -7.75
N THR A 151 -2.50 14.38 -6.86
CA THR A 151 -2.95 15.76 -7.12
C THR A 151 -2.74 16.66 -5.91
N ASP A 152 -2.44 17.92 -6.18
CA ASP A 152 -2.34 18.98 -5.19
C ASP A 152 -3.68 19.72 -5.01
N TRP A 153 -4.70 19.37 -5.80
CA TRP A 153 -6.00 20.03 -5.88
C TRP A 153 -5.91 21.54 -6.19
N ARG A 154 -4.77 22.07 -6.63
CA ARG A 154 -4.61 23.50 -6.94
C ARG A 154 -5.23 23.87 -8.28
N ARG A 155 -5.20 22.94 -9.23
CA ARG A 155 -5.86 23.03 -10.53
C ARG A 155 -6.48 21.66 -10.88
N PRO A 156 -7.53 21.62 -11.71
CA PRO A 156 -8.19 20.37 -12.11
C PRO A 156 -7.22 19.30 -12.64
N GLY A 157 -7.62 18.04 -12.50
CA GLY A 157 -6.85 16.87 -12.91
C GLY A 157 -5.72 16.48 -11.94
N PHE A 158 -4.89 15.55 -12.39
CA PHE A 158 -3.79 14.97 -11.61
C PHE A 158 -2.44 15.49 -12.09
N ARG A 159 -1.52 15.65 -11.13
CA ARG A 159 -0.14 16.10 -11.38
C ARG A 159 0.76 14.95 -11.77
N GLN A 160 0.53 13.76 -11.21
CA GLN A 160 1.35 12.58 -11.47
C GLN A 160 0.50 11.31 -11.52
N ALA A 161 0.90 10.35 -12.35
CA ALA A 161 0.44 8.96 -12.31
C ALA A 161 1.65 8.03 -12.24
N TRP A 162 1.68 7.17 -11.23
CA TRP A 162 2.76 6.23 -10.98
C TRP A 162 2.27 4.82 -11.33
N LEU A 163 2.81 4.26 -12.40
CA LEU A 163 2.47 2.94 -12.91
C LEU A 163 3.58 1.95 -12.52
N LYS A 164 3.25 0.99 -11.67
CA LYS A 164 4.14 -0.10 -11.27
C LYS A 164 3.71 -1.35 -12.02
N ARG A 165 4.46 -1.69 -13.07
CA ARG A 165 4.15 -2.78 -13.99
C ARG A 165 5.03 -3.98 -13.68
N ARG A 166 4.42 -5.16 -13.52
CA ARG A 166 5.19 -6.41 -13.49
C ARG A 166 5.81 -6.69 -14.85
N THR A 167 7.06 -7.15 -14.86
CA THR A 167 7.82 -7.40 -16.10
C THR A 167 7.34 -8.64 -16.85
N ASP A 168 6.57 -9.51 -16.19
CA ASP A 168 5.92 -10.68 -16.76
C ASP A 168 4.55 -10.36 -17.41
N GLN A 169 4.10 -9.09 -17.35
CA GLN A 169 2.86 -8.62 -17.97
C GLN A 169 3.17 -7.72 -19.18
N PRO A 170 2.30 -7.70 -20.21
CA PRO A 170 2.48 -6.83 -21.38
C PRO A 170 2.46 -5.35 -21.00
N ALA A 171 3.06 -4.52 -21.85
CA ALA A 171 2.96 -3.07 -21.71
C ALA A 171 1.56 -2.64 -22.12
N ALA A 172 0.93 -1.76 -21.35
CA ALA A 172 -0.23 -1.02 -21.80
C ALA A 172 0.22 0.37 -22.24
N ASP A 173 -0.37 0.88 -23.32
CA ASP A 173 -0.24 2.29 -23.68
C ASP A 173 -0.91 3.15 -22.61
N PHE A 174 -0.34 4.31 -22.34
CA PHE A 174 -0.88 5.26 -21.36
C PHE A 174 -1.02 6.66 -21.96
N PRO A 175 -2.09 6.91 -22.74
CA PRO A 175 -2.27 8.17 -23.48
C PRO A 175 -2.76 9.35 -22.63
N TRP A 176 -3.07 9.15 -21.34
CA TRP A 176 -3.70 10.17 -20.48
C TRP A 176 -2.71 11.17 -19.86
N GLY A 177 -1.42 10.93 -19.95
CA GLY A 177 -0.40 11.79 -19.35
C GLY A 177 0.89 11.83 -20.16
N THR A 178 1.77 12.75 -19.81
CA THR A 178 3.08 12.91 -20.46
C THR A 178 4.14 12.11 -19.68
N PRO A 179 4.98 11.27 -20.32
CA PRO A 179 6.05 10.59 -19.59
C PRO A 179 6.96 11.58 -18.85
N ALA A 180 7.24 11.30 -17.57
CA ALA A 180 8.14 12.13 -16.78
C ALA A 180 9.56 12.06 -17.33
N THR A 181 10.19 13.22 -17.54
CA THR A 181 11.58 13.34 -18.02
C THR A 181 12.60 13.41 -16.88
N GLU A 182 12.12 13.58 -15.65
CA GLU A 182 12.93 13.65 -14.43
C GLU A 182 12.33 12.75 -13.35
N ALA A 183 13.14 12.37 -12.37
CA ALA A 183 12.65 11.58 -11.25
C ALA A 183 11.81 12.48 -10.35
N VAL A 184 10.63 12.00 -9.96
CA VAL A 184 9.68 12.78 -9.17
C VAL A 184 9.47 12.21 -7.77
N HIS A 185 9.01 13.07 -6.87
CA HIS A 185 8.53 12.71 -5.54
C HIS A 185 7.01 12.93 -5.47
N PRO A 186 6.24 12.12 -4.70
CA PRO A 186 4.80 12.34 -4.55
C PRO A 186 4.45 13.78 -4.17
N VAL A 187 5.10 14.31 -3.12
CA VAL A 187 5.01 15.71 -2.70
C VAL A 187 5.95 16.58 -3.57
N PRO A 188 5.44 17.60 -4.28
CA PRO A 188 6.26 18.52 -5.07
C PRO A 188 7.32 19.25 -4.21
N GLY A 189 8.53 19.39 -4.74
CA GLY A 189 9.65 20.07 -4.07
C GLY A 189 10.46 19.20 -3.09
N MET A 190 9.96 18.02 -2.74
CA MET A 190 10.71 17.07 -1.90
C MET A 190 11.72 16.25 -2.74
N PRO A 191 12.81 15.75 -2.13
CA PRO A 191 13.88 15.07 -2.87
C PRO A 191 13.43 13.74 -3.49
N ALA A 192 13.40 13.67 -4.82
CA ALA A 192 13.08 12.43 -5.55
C ALA A 192 14.08 11.29 -5.31
N GLY A 193 15.28 11.59 -4.81
CA GLY A 193 16.29 10.59 -4.42
C GLY A 193 15.82 9.62 -3.33
N ASN A 194 14.84 10.03 -2.53
CA ASN A 194 14.21 9.19 -1.50
C ASN A 194 13.27 8.13 -2.10
N CYS A 195 12.84 8.32 -3.35
CA CYS A 195 11.85 7.47 -4.01
C CYS A 195 12.47 6.28 -4.73
N THR A 196 11.68 5.21 -4.88
CA THR A 196 12.04 4.03 -5.66
C THR A 196 12.36 4.39 -7.12
N ARG A 197 13.21 3.57 -7.76
CA ARG A 197 13.76 3.87 -9.09
C ARG A 197 12.65 3.93 -10.16
N GLN A 198 12.69 4.97 -10.99
CA GLN A 198 11.69 5.29 -12.03
C GLN A 198 12.24 5.03 -13.46
N PHE A 199 11.60 5.62 -14.46
CA PHE A 199 11.96 5.53 -15.89
C PHE A 199 11.89 4.13 -16.49
N GLY A 200 11.00 3.29 -15.95
CA GLY A 200 10.77 1.95 -16.47
C GLY A 200 11.93 0.99 -16.23
N VAL A 201 12.91 1.32 -15.39
CA VAL A 201 14.04 0.43 -15.11
C VAL A 201 13.57 -0.77 -14.28
N PRO A 202 13.69 -2.00 -14.80
CA PRO A 202 13.31 -3.21 -14.07
C PRO A 202 14.08 -3.36 -12.76
N GLY A 203 13.45 -3.97 -11.76
CA GLY A 203 14.06 -4.35 -10.49
C GLY A 203 13.14 -5.27 -9.70
N PRO A 204 13.58 -5.77 -8.54
CA PRO A 204 12.77 -6.67 -7.73
C PRO A 204 11.54 -5.95 -7.17
N TRP A 205 10.46 -6.70 -6.96
CA TRP A 205 9.17 -6.20 -6.48
C TRP A 205 9.27 -5.25 -5.27
N HIS A 206 10.08 -5.61 -4.27
CA HIS A 206 10.19 -4.87 -3.02
C HIS A 206 10.94 -3.53 -3.15
N GLU A 207 11.64 -3.31 -4.25
CA GLU A 207 12.29 -2.03 -4.58
C GLU A 207 11.46 -1.16 -5.55
N ARG A 208 10.23 -1.57 -5.86
CA ARG A 208 9.32 -0.88 -6.79
C ARG A 208 7.92 -0.69 -6.23
N LEU A 209 7.39 -1.67 -5.49
CA LEU A 209 6.06 -1.59 -4.88
C LEU A 209 5.92 -0.49 -3.81
N PRO A 210 6.94 -0.17 -2.99
CA PRO A 210 6.93 1.06 -2.19
C PRO A 210 7.10 2.32 -3.05
N HIS A 211 6.73 3.49 -2.53
CA HIS A 211 7.14 4.78 -3.13
C HIS A 211 8.53 5.17 -2.70
N PHE A 212 8.91 4.80 -1.48
CA PHE A 212 10.17 5.17 -0.86
C PHE A 212 11.13 4.00 -0.77
N ARG A 213 12.42 4.28 -0.94
CA ARG A 213 13.46 3.25 -0.79
C ARG A 213 13.60 2.84 0.67
N ALA A 214 14.02 1.60 0.90
CA ALA A 214 14.22 1.08 2.25
C ALA A 214 15.38 1.78 3.00
N GLU A 215 16.30 2.45 2.32
CA GLU A 215 17.35 3.23 2.97
C GLU A 215 16.82 4.57 3.52
N PHE A 216 15.65 5.02 3.05
CA PHE A 216 15.04 6.26 3.50
C PHE A 216 14.13 6.03 4.71
N THR A 217 14.63 6.40 5.88
CA THR A 217 13.84 6.41 7.13
C THR A 217 13.40 7.83 7.45
N PRO A 218 12.13 8.21 7.22
CA PRO A 218 11.63 9.49 7.73
C PRO A 218 11.58 9.40 9.26
N SER A 219 12.52 10.04 9.95
CA SER A 219 12.66 9.93 11.41
C SER A 219 11.65 10.78 12.19
N SER A 220 10.97 11.72 11.53
CA SER A 220 9.79 12.46 12.03
C SER A 220 9.29 13.34 10.89
N GLY A 221 8.39 12.81 10.05
CA GLY A 221 7.72 13.64 9.05
C GLY A 221 6.74 14.55 9.77
N SER A 222 6.91 15.86 9.68
CA SER A 222 5.92 16.85 10.13
C SER A 222 4.71 16.81 9.19
N GLU A 223 3.90 15.76 9.31
CA GLU A 223 2.73 15.51 8.49
C GLU A 223 1.62 14.82 9.28
N LEU A 224 0.38 15.11 8.88
CA LEU A 224 -0.79 14.34 9.27
C LEU A 224 -1.29 13.57 8.07
N GLN A 225 -1.94 12.43 8.29
CA GLN A 225 -2.52 11.63 7.22
C GLN A 225 -3.99 11.32 7.51
N SER A 226 -4.82 11.38 6.48
CA SER A 226 -6.18 10.86 6.49
C SER A 226 -6.45 10.13 5.19
N GLU A 227 -7.22 9.05 5.25
CA GLU A 227 -7.63 8.32 4.05
C GLU A 227 -9.09 7.90 4.14
N TYR A 228 -9.81 8.06 3.04
CA TYR A 228 -11.21 7.63 2.91
C TYR A 228 -11.31 6.53 1.87
N LEU A 229 -11.92 5.41 2.24
CA LEU A 229 -12.11 4.24 1.39
C LEU A 229 -13.58 4.11 1.01
N LEU A 230 -13.87 4.24 -0.28
CA LEU A 230 -15.22 4.28 -0.84
C LEU A 230 -15.41 3.13 -1.84
N PRO A 231 -16.65 2.71 -2.14
CA PRO A 231 -16.91 1.80 -3.25
C PRO A 231 -16.25 2.32 -4.53
N ARG A 232 -15.53 1.46 -5.25
CA ARG A 232 -14.80 1.87 -6.47
C ARG A 232 -15.70 2.42 -7.56
N ALA A 233 -16.95 1.96 -7.62
CA ALA A 233 -17.97 2.50 -8.53
C ALA A 233 -18.25 4.00 -8.31
N ASP A 234 -18.00 4.52 -7.11
CA ASP A 234 -18.23 5.92 -6.75
C ASP A 234 -17.01 6.82 -7.01
N ALA A 235 -15.91 6.27 -7.55
CA ALA A 235 -14.65 7.00 -7.74
C ALA A 235 -14.82 8.30 -8.53
N ALA A 236 -15.50 8.25 -9.67
CA ALA A 236 -15.72 9.43 -10.50
C ALA A 236 -16.60 10.50 -9.83
N GLU A 237 -17.54 10.10 -8.97
CA GLU A 237 -18.36 11.03 -8.19
C GLU A 237 -17.56 11.64 -7.04
N ALA A 238 -16.82 10.83 -6.29
CA ALA A 238 -16.00 11.29 -5.18
C ALA A 238 -14.89 12.27 -5.63
N LEU A 239 -14.25 11.99 -6.77
CA LEU A 239 -13.23 12.88 -7.34
C LEU A 239 -13.83 14.23 -7.78
N ARG A 240 -15.00 14.23 -8.43
CA ARG A 240 -15.71 15.47 -8.79
C ARG A 240 -16.15 16.25 -7.54
N ALA A 241 -16.60 15.57 -6.50
CA ALA A 241 -16.96 16.20 -5.24
C ALA A 241 -15.75 16.89 -4.57
N LEU A 242 -14.59 16.22 -4.57
CA LEU A 242 -13.33 16.80 -4.07
C LEU A 242 -12.85 17.98 -4.92
N ASP A 243 -12.93 17.90 -6.25
CA ASP A 243 -12.61 19.03 -7.12
C ASP A 243 -13.48 20.25 -6.79
N GLY A 244 -14.79 20.03 -6.54
CA GLY A 244 -15.73 21.08 -6.15
C GLY A 244 -15.39 21.82 -4.85
N VAL A 245 -14.64 21.18 -3.94
CA VAL A 245 -14.21 21.78 -2.66
C VAL A 245 -12.70 22.05 -2.61
N ARG A 246 -12.00 21.96 -3.74
CA ARG A 246 -10.54 22.07 -3.82
C ARG A 246 -9.95 23.33 -3.19
N GLY A 247 -10.69 24.45 -3.22
CA GLY A 247 -10.28 25.72 -2.62
C GLY A 247 -10.12 25.66 -1.09
N ALA A 248 -10.83 24.74 -0.43
CA ALA A 248 -10.69 24.49 1.01
C ALA A 248 -9.59 23.45 1.32
N VAL A 249 -9.38 22.48 0.42
CA VAL A 249 -8.45 21.36 0.61
C VAL A 249 -7.01 21.76 0.28
N ALA A 250 -6.78 22.34 -0.90
CA ALA A 250 -5.45 22.58 -1.46
C ALA A 250 -4.51 23.42 -0.56
N PRO A 251 -4.98 24.44 0.20
CA PRO A 251 -4.11 25.23 1.08
C PRO A 251 -3.49 24.44 2.24
N LEU A 252 -4.12 23.33 2.66
CA LEU A 252 -3.70 22.52 3.81
C LEU A 252 -2.92 21.26 3.39
N LEU A 253 -2.83 21.02 2.08
CA LEU A 253 -2.41 19.74 1.53
C LEU A 253 -0.94 19.78 1.09
N GLN A 254 -0.18 18.75 1.44
CA GLN A 254 1.08 18.45 0.77
C GLN A 254 0.81 17.71 -0.54
N ILE A 255 0.08 16.59 -0.46
CA ILE A 255 -0.37 15.84 -1.63
C ILE A 255 -1.60 14.97 -1.31
N CYS A 256 -2.47 14.76 -2.29
CA CYS A 256 -3.50 13.73 -2.28
C CYS A 256 -3.07 12.58 -3.20
N GLU A 257 -3.24 11.35 -2.73
CA GLU A 257 -2.99 10.13 -3.50
C GLU A 257 -4.30 9.35 -3.67
N VAL A 258 -4.59 8.92 -4.89
CA VAL A 258 -5.74 8.06 -5.23
C VAL A 258 -5.24 6.67 -5.59
N ARG A 259 -5.79 5.67 -4.92
CA ARG A 259 -5.43 4.25 -5.06
C ARG A 259 -6.66 3.38 -5.24
N THR A 260 -6.45 2.12 -5.59
CA THR A 260 -7.51 1.10 -5.63
C THR A 260 -7.12 -0.12 -4.81
N VAL A 261 -8.10 -0.78 -4.21
CA VAL A 261 -7.93 -2.00 -3.41
C VAL A 261 -9.03 -2.98 -3.78
N ALA A 262 -8.69 -4.25 -3.99
CA ALA A 262 -9.68 -5.31 -4.18
C ALA A 262 -10.47 -5.58 -2.89
N ALA A 263 -11.68 -6.13 -3.03
CA ALA A 263 -12.51 -6.49 -1.89
C ALA A 263 -11.79 -7.34 -0.83
N ASP A 264 -11.90 -6.93 0.42
CA ASP A 264 -11.33 -7.62 1.58
C ASP A 264 -12.39 -8.49 2.27
N ARG A 265 -11.93 -9.54 2.95
CA ARG A 265 -12.77 -10.42 3.78
C ARG A 265 -12.75 -10.02 5.25
N GLN A 266 -11.74 -9.29 5.70
CA GLN A 266 -11.62 -8.88 7.09
C GLN A 266 -12.74 -7.91 7.48
N TRP A 267 -13.51 -8.22 8.53
CA TRP A 267 -14.76 -7.53 8.87
C TRP A 267 -14.58 -6.04 9.15
N LEU A 268 -13.44 -5.64 9.73
CA LEU A 268 -13.13 -4.23 10.03
C LEU A 268 -12.24 -3.59 8.97
N SER A 269 -11.94 -4.28 7.87
CA SER A 269 -11.21 -3.66 6.76
C SER A 269 -12.05 -2.55 6.14
N PRO A 270 -11.50 -1.35 5.88
CA PRO A 270 -12.22 -0.31 5.16
C PRO A 270 -12.60 -0.72 3.72
N ALA A 271 -11.97 -1.78 3.19
CA ALA A 271 -12.28 -2.41 1.89
C ALA A 271 -13.17 -3.67 2.02
N TYR A 272 -13.84 -3.88 3.16
CA TYR A 272 -14.65 -5.08 3.41
C TYR A 272 -15.77 -5.27 2.37
N GLY A 273 -15.77 -6.45 1.73
CA GLY A 273 -16.84 -6.92 0.86
C GLY A 273 -17.02 -6.15 -0.45
N ARG A 274 -16.11 -5.23 -0.81
CA ARG A 274 -16.24 -4.41 -2.03
C ARG A 274 -14.89 -3.96 -2.57
N ASP A 275 -14.79 -3.93 -3.90
CA ASP A 275 -13.70 -3.22 -4.54
C ASP A 275 -13.78 -1.73 -4.20
N THR A 276 -12.61 -1.15 -3.95
CA THR A 276 -12.49 0.12 -3.23
C THR A 276 -11.61 1.10 -3.99
N VAL A 277 -12.01 2.37 -3.98
CA VAL A 277 -11.14 3.51 -4.27
C VAL A 277 -10.75 4.16 -2.96
N ALA A 278 -9.46 4.47 -2.79
CA ALA A 278 -8.92 5.09 -1.60
C ALA A 278 -8.41 6.49 -1.92
N LEU A 279 -8.85 7.47 -1.13
CA LEU A 279 -8.54 8.89 -1.26
C LEU A 279 -7.70 9.30 -0.07
N HIS A 280 -6.38 9.24 -0.23
CA HIS A 280 -5.39 9.55 0.78
C HIS A 280 -4.97 11.01 0.71
N PHE A 281 -4.74 11.61 1.86
CA PHE A 281 -4.28 12.99 2.00
C PHE A 281 -3.13 13.04 2.99
N THR A 282 -1.99 13.57 2.54
CA THR A 282 -0.89 13.99 3.41
C THR A 282 -1.00 15.50 3.61
N TRP A 283 -1.25 15.93 4.84
CA TRP A 283 -1.47 17.31 5.22
C TRP A 283 -0.17 17.97 5.72
N VAL A 284 -0.10 19.29 5.66
CA VAL A 284 0.91 20.03 6.41
C VAL A 284 0.61 19.87 7.91
N GLU A 285 1.64 19.60 8.73
CA GLU A 285 1.48 19.69 10.18
C GLU A 285 1.30 21.17 10.55
N GLY A 286 0.10 21.53 11.01
CA GLY A 286 -0.22 22.91 11.38
C GLY A 286 0.71 23.44 12.49
N ARG A 287 1.00 24.74 12.44
CA ARG A 287 1.58 25.46 13.60
C ARG A 287 0.52 25.75 14.63
#